data_AF-A0AAD7LS14-F1
#
_entry.id   AF-A0AAD7LS14-F1
#
_cell.length_a   1.000
_cell.length_b   1.000
_cell.length_c   1.000
_cell.angle_alpha   90.00
_cell.angle_beta   90.00
_cell.angle_gamma   90.00
#
_symmetry.space_group_name_H-M   'P 1'
#
loop_
_entity.id
_entity.type
_entity.pdbx_description
1 polymer ?
#
loop_
_entity_poly.entity_id
_entity_poly.type
_entity_poly.pdbx_seq_one_letter_code
_entity_poly.pdbx_strand_id
1 'polypeptide(L)'
;MYDLTYTKAVVVYSLMGVILRIIEFLSTISALCVFGWVRKDSYMTTDVIITYVLLIGAIIIEIRSVIVLLSSDWAMLWLEKHKNNIVLECMRPAISSAIPLAVKRWSNTMGQYNLIKFCLKDRPAKFSTVVNKIKFLSVLLEKYRYKDTEEVPDALKELMFVELKKRLTSASSDVNACKQFVSRRGDWVLEQAECLHNLGWSIIKVEFDRSILLWHIATELCYYWDRNKKSRPVEGLNCMSSRLLSRYMLYLLLMCPFMLPNGIGQIRFQDTCAEATEFFSARKYKDEKEACELLLGVSTDISPTDVKGHICKSVLFDACKLAKDLNNLETKVGWDGWKKWDLITHVWVEILFYAASHCQWTDHAQQLRRGGELLTHVWLLMAHFGITEQVQEGHARARLIIE
;
A
#
# COMPACT_ATOMS: atom_id res chain seq x y z
N MET A 1 -4.08 17.95 14.48
CA MET A 1 -5.01 18.91 13.83
C MET A 1 -6.26 18.22 13.25
N TYR A 2 -6.12 17.13 12.49
CA TYR A 2 -7.29 16.42 11.92
C TYR A 2 -8.22 15.79 12.97
N ASP A 3 -7.69 15.23 14.06
CA ASP A 3 -8.54 14.68 15.14
C ASP A 3 -9.43 15.74 15.81
N LEU A 4 -9.00 17.00 15.83
CA LEU A 4 -9.80 18.11 16.39
C LEU A 4 -10.99 18.48 15.50
N THR A 5 -10.87 18.31 14.18
CA THR A 5 -11.88 18.78 13.21
C THR A 5 -12.87 17.68 12.83
N TYR A 6 -12.47 16.40 12.87
CA TYR A 6 -13.29 15.30 12.36
C TYR A 6 -13.57 14.17 13.36
N THR A 7 -13.14 14.31 14.62
CA THR A 7 -13.50 13.35 15.67
C THR A 7 -14.08 14.06 16.89
N LYS A 8 -14.83 13.32 17.72
CA LYS A 8 -15.29 13.82 19.02
C LYS A 8 -14.14 14.00 20.04
N ALA A 9 -12.88 14.12 19.59
CA ALA A 9 -11.70 14.26 20.43
C ALA A 9 -11.90 15.30 21.53
N VAL A 10 -12.43 16.48 21.21
CA VAL A 10 -12.67 17.54 22.22
C VAL A 10 -13.56 17.06 23.38
N VAL A 11 -14.59 16.28 23.07
CA VAL A 11 -15.48 15.69 24.08
C VAL A 11 -14.81 14.51 24.78
N VAL A 12 -14.10 13.66 24.04
CA VAL A 12 -13.43 12.46 24.58
C VAL A 12 -12.29 12.82 25.53
N TYR A 13 -11.52 13.87 25.23
CA TYR A 13 -10.44 14.40 26.07
C TYR A 13 -10.94 15.41 27.13
N SER A 14 -12.26 15.57 27.31
CA SER A 14 -12.82 16.36 28.40
C SER A 14 -13.00 15.51 29.66
N LEU A 15 -13.05 16.17 30.84
CA LEU A 15 -13.34 15.49 32.11
C LEU A 15 -14.67 14.71 32.05
N MET A 16 -15.69 15.28 31.39
CA MET A 16 -16.98 14.62 31.19
C MET A 16 -16.85 13.37 30.31
N GLY A 17 -16.04 13.44 29.25
CA GLY A 17 -15.78 12.29 28.36
C GLY A 17 -15.10 11.13 29.08
N VAL A 18 -14.13 11.44 29.95
CA VAL A 18 -13.46 10.44 30.79
C VAL A 18 -14.44 9.77 31.76
N ILE A 19 -15.30 10.56 32.43
CA ILE A 19 -16.32 10.03 33.34
C ILE A 19 -17.29 9.10 32.60
N LEU A 20 -17.78 9.50 31.43
CA LEU A 20 -18.70 8.69 30.63
C LEU A 20 -18.07 7.35 30.19
N ARG A 21 -16.79 7.36 29.80
CA ARG A 21 -16.05 6.13 29.45
C ARG A 21 -15.88 5.17 30.63
N ILE A 22 -15.62 5.72 31.82
CA ILE A 22 -15.54 4.89 33.05
C ILE A 22 -16.90 4.25 33.34
N ILE A 23 -17.99 5.01 33.22
CA ILE A 23 -19.36 4.48 33.42
C ILE A 23 -19.68 3.37 32.41
N GLU A 24 -19.35 3.58 31.12
CA GLU A 24 -19.55 2.59 30.06
C GLU A 24 -18.76 1.29 30.32
N PHE A 25 -17.49 1.44 30.71
CA PHE A 25 -16.63 0.30 31.07
C PHE A 25 -17.16 -0.47 32.29
N LEU A 26 -17.56 0.23 33.35
CA LEU A 26 -18.14 -0.41 34.55
C LEU A 26 -19.48 -1.09 34.23
N SER A 27 -20.30 -0.49 33.36
CA SER A 27 -21.57 -1.07 32.91
C SER A 27 -21.36 -2.38 32.15
N THR A 28 -20.38 -2.44 31.23
CA THR A 28 -20.07 -3.66 30.47
C THR A 28 -19.51 -4.78 31.37
N ILE A 29 -18.66 -4.44 32.35
CA ILE A 29 -18.20 -5.41 33.37
C ILE A 29 -19.38 -5.91 34.20
N SER A 30 -20.26 -5.02 34.65
CA SER A 30 -21.45 -5.38 35.41
C SER A 30 -22.34 -6.34 34.63
N ALA A 31 -22.58 -6.07 33.34
CA ALA A 31 -23.33 -6.96 32.46
C ALA A 31 -22.70 -8.35 32.34
N LEU A 32 -21.36 -8.45 32.23
CA LEU A 32 -20.65 -9.73 32.23
C LEU A 32 -20.80 -10.48 33.56
N CYS A 33 -20.71 -9.80 34.70
CA CYS A 33 -20.90 -10.39 36.02
C CYS A 33 -22.34 -10.91 36.21
N VAL A 34 -23.34 -10.09 35.86
CA VAL A 34 -24.76 -10.45 35.95
C VAL A 34 -25.06 -11.65 35.05
N PHE A 35 -24.61 -11.62 33.79
CA PHE A 35 -24.76 -12.76 32.88
C PHE A 35 -24.01 -14.01 33.38
N GLY A 36 -22.89 -13.81 34.07
CA GLY A 36 -22.17 -14.86 34.80
C GLY A 36 -23.02 -15.55 35.85
N TRP A 37 -23.76 -14.79 36.65
CA TRP A 37 -24.55 -15.29 37.79
C TRP A 37 -25.92 -15.86 37.43
N VAL A 38 -26.55 -15.40 36.34
CA VAL A 38 -27.88 -15.90 35.94
C VAL A 38 -27.80 -17.38 35.53
N ARG A 39 -28.76 -18.19 36.04
CA ARG A 39 -28.93 -19.60 35.65
C ARG A 39 -29.28 -19.70 34.17
N LYS A 40 -28.60 -20.59 33.44
CA LYS A 40 -28.69 -20.70 31.97
C LYS A 40 -29.58 -21.84 31.47
N ASP A 41 -30.37 -22.43 32.37
CA ASP A 41 -31.07 -23.70 32.13
C ASP A 41 -32.12 -23.62 31.01
N SER A 42 -32.57 -22.41 30.65
CA SER A 42 -33.56 -22.14 29.58
C SER A 42 -32.95 -21.68 28.26
N TYR A 43 -31.64 -21.50 28.16
CA TYR A 43 -30.98 -20.92 26.98
C TYR A 43 -30.22 -21.97 26.18
N MET A 44 -30.22 -21.83 24.85
CA MET A 44 -29.37 -22.67 24.00
C MET A 44 -27.90 -22.42 24.30
N THR A 45 -27.10 -23.48 24.40
CA THR A 45 -25.67 -23.39 24.69
C THR A 45 -24.93 -22.48 23.70
N THR A 46 -25.34 -22.48 22.43
CA THR A 46 -24.77 -21.61 21.39
C THR A 46 -24.97 -20.12 21.71
N ASP A 47 -26.15 -19.71 22.15
CA ASP A 47 -26.45 -18.33 22.49
C ASP A 47 -25.65 -17.87 23.70
N VAL A 48 -25.50 -18.75 24.71
CA VAL A 48 -24.67 -18.49 25.89
C VAL A 48 -23.21 -18.25 25.48
N ILE A 49 -22.66 -19.08 24.58
CA ILE A 49 -21.30 -18.91 24.05
C ILE A 49 -21.18 -17.59 23.30
N ILE A 50 -22.12 -17.26 22.41
CA ILE A 50 -22.11 -16.01 21.63
C ILE A 50 -22.12 -14.80 22.58
N THR A 51 -22.99 -14.79 23.59
CA THR A 51 -23.06 -13.66 24.53
C THR A 51 -21.76 -13.48 25.31
N TYR A 52 -21.11 -14.56 25.77
CA TYR A 52 -19.80 -14.45 26.41
C TYR A 52 -18.74 -13.89 25.46
N VAL A 53 -18.69 -14.37 24.22
CA VAL A 53 -17.74 -13.88 23.20
C VAL A 53 -17.96 -12.39 22.93
N LEU A 54 -19.21 -11.94 22.81
CA LEU A 54 -19.55 -10.54 22.58
C LEU A 54 -19.17 -9.64 23.77
N LEU A 55 -19.49 -10.06 25.01
CA LEU A 55 -19.18 -9.28 26.22
C LEU A 55 -17.67 -9.19 26.47
N ILE A 56 -16.94 -10.31 26.33
CA ILE A 56 -15.48 -10.32 26.44
C ILE A 56 -14.87 -9.45 25.33
N GLY A 57 -15.36 -9.57 24.09
CA GLY A 57 -14.94 -8.74 22.97
C GLY A 57 -15.15 -7.24 23.23
N ALA A 58 -16.31 -6.86 23.78
CA ALA A 58 -16.62 -5.48 24.14
C ALA A 58 -15.65 -4.93 25.19
N ILE A 59 -15.38 -5.70 26.25
CA ILE A 59 -14.41 -5.31 27.29
C ILE A 59 -13.01 -5.14 26.69
N ILE A 60 -12.57 -6.04 25.82
CA ILE A 60 -11.28 -5.94 25.14
C ILE A 60 -11.20 -4.65 24.29
N ILE A 61 -12.28 -4.32 23.57
CA ILE A 61 -12.35 -3.09 22.75
C ILE A 61 -12.28 -1.84 23.63
N GLU A 62 -13.00 -1.81 24.76
CA GLU A 62 -12.96 -0.68 25.70
C GLU A 62 -11.58 -0.50 26.32
N ILE A 63 -10.95 -1.58 26.81
CA ILE A 63 -9.57 -1.54 27.33
C ILE A 63 -8.62 -0.99 26.27
N ARG A 64 -8.73 -1.46 25.02
CA ARG A 64 -7.90 -0.97 23.92
C ARG A 64 -8.14 0.51 23.65
N SER A 65 -9.38 0.98 23.71
CA SER A 65 -9.71 2.40 23.50
C SER A 65 -9.07 3.29 24.56
N VAL A 66 -9.06 2.86 25.83
CA VAL A 66 -8.43 3.58 26.94
C VAL A 66 -6.91 3.61 26.76
N ILE A 67 -6.28 2.49 26.42
CA ILE A 67 -4.83 2.44 26.15
C ILE A 67 -4.45 3.43 25.05
N VAL A 68 -5.16 3.41 23.92
CA VAL A 68 -4.90 4.33 22.80
C VAL A 68 -5.08 5.79 23.25
N LEU A 69 -6.13 6.09 24.01
CA LEU A 69 -6.40 7.42 24.53
C LEU A 69 -5.27 7.94 25.44
N LEU A 70 -4.85 7.12 26.40
CA LEU A 70 -3.78 7.46 27.35
C LEU A 70 -2.41 7.60 26.67
N SER A 71 -2.16 6.83 25.62
CA SER A 71 -0.93 6.89 24.83
C SER A 71 -0.88 8.01 23.78
N SER A 72 -1.93 8.81 23.64
CA SER A 72 -2.03 9.83 22.60
C SER A 72 -1.17 11.07 22.89
N ASP A 73 -0.72 11.75 21.83
CA ASP A 73 -0.04 13.06 21.95
C ASP A 73 -0.88 14.10 22.68
N TRP A 74 -2.20 14.04 22.49
CA TRP A 74 -3.14 14.93 23.15
C TRP A 74 -3.22 14.68 24.65
N ALA A 75 -3.20 13.42 25.10
CA ALA A 75 -3.13 13.12 26.52
C ALA A 75 -1.83 13.67 27.13
N MET A 76 -0.70 13.53 26.43
CA MET A 76 0.58 14.10 26.87
C MET A 76 0.59 15.64 26.93
N LEU A 77 0.01 16.32 25.94
CA LEU A 77 -0.11 17.78 25.93
C LEU A 77 -1.11 18.29 26.98
N TRP A 78 -2.21 17.58 27.17
CA TRP A 78 -3.21 17.89 28.19
C TRP A 78 -2.62 17.74 29.60
N LEU A 79 -1.83 16.70 29.83
CA LEU A 79 -1.02 16.50 31.04
C LEU A 79 -0.09 17.69 31.29
N GLU A 80 0.63 18.13 30.27
CA GLU A 80 1.58 19.23 30.40
C GLU A 80 0.89 20.55 30.77
N LYS A 81 -0.29 20.81 30.18
CA LYS A 81 -1.09 22.00 30.45
C LYS A 81 -1.69 22.04 31.87
N HIS A 82 -1.91 20.88 32.50
CA HIS A 82 -2.63 20.76 33.78
C HIS A 82 -1.79 20.16 34.92
N LYS A 83 -0.45 20.32 34.88
CA LYS A 83 0.53 19.75 35.83
C LYS A 83 0.21 19.89 37.34
N ASN A 84 -0.61 20.87 37.74
CA ASN A 84 -0.93 21.15 39.15
C ASN A 84 -2.24 20.52 39.67
N ASN A 85 -2.85 19.59 38.94
CA ASN A 85 -4.15 19.02 39.30
C ASN A 85 -4.01 17.63 39.95
N ILE A 86 -4.61 17.41 41.12
CA ILE A 86 -4.48 16.17 41.93
C ILE A 86 -4.94 14.92 41.16
N VAL A 87 -5.98 15.05 40.33
CA VAL A 87 -6.49 13.99 39.46
C VAL A 87 -5.41 13.49 38.48
N LEU A 88 -4.46 14.36 38.12
CA LEU A 88 -3.41 14.10 37.15
C LEU A 88 -2.25 13.29 37.74
N GLU A 89 -1.91 13.50 39.02
CA GLU A 89 -0.94 12.66 39.73
C GLU A 89 -1.41 11.22 39.80
N CYS A 90 -2.72 10.99 39.96
CA CYS A 90 -3.31 9.66 39.99
C CYS A 90 -3.30 8.97 38.61
N MET A 91 -3.41 9.72 37.51
CA MET A 91 -3.40 9.17 36.15
C MET A 91 -2.00 8.97 35.56
N ARG A 92 -0.97 9.66 36.08
CA ARG A 92 0.42 9.56 35.58
C ARG A 92 0.95 8.11 35.53
N PRO A 93 0.74 7.23 36.54
CA PRO A 93 1.21 5.84 36.51
C PRO A 93 0.52 4.99 35.44
N ALA A 94 -0.78 5.23 35.21
CA ALA A 94 -1.57 4.54 34.20
C ALA A 94 -1.14 4.93 32.78
N ILE A 95 -0.72 6.18 32.58
CA ILE A 95 -0.19 6.66 31.31
C ILE A 95 1.21 6.10 31.07
N SER A 96 2.09 6.14 32.07
CA SER A 96 3.44 5.55 31.93
C SER A 96 3.41 4.06 31.63
N SER A 97 2.43 3.32 32.17
CA SER A 97 2.24 1.91 31.86
C SER A 97 1.58 1.68 30.50
N ALA A 98 0.76 2.62 30.01
CA ALA A 98 0.13 2.55 28.69
C ALA A 98 1.06 2.95 27.52
N ILE A 99 2.10 3.77 27.74
CA ILE A 99 3.04 4.20 26.68
C ILE A 99 3.75 3.01 26.01
N PRO A 100 4.28 1.99 26.72
CA PRO A 100 4.83 0.79 26.09
C PRO A 100 3.80 -0.04 25.31
N LEU A 101 2.52 0.05 25.69
CA LEU A 101 1.38 -0.58 25.01
C LEU A 101 0.87 0.27 23.83
N ALA A 102 1.45 1.46 23.60
CA ALA A 102 1.12 2.31 22.48
C ALA A 102 1.48 1.60 21.17
N VAL A 103 0.50 1.49 20.29
CA VAL A 103 0.70 0.90 18.96
C VAL A 103 1.65 1.81 18.18
N LYS A 104 2.68 1.22 17.54
CA LYS A 104 3.53 1.95 16.58
C LYS A 104 2.63 2.70 15.61
N ARG A 105 2.86 4.01 15.42
CA ARG A 105 2.04 4.85 14.51
C ARG A 105 2.03 4.34 13.09
N TRP A 106 3.15 3.74 12.67
CA TRP A 106 3.29 3.01 11.43
C TRP A 106 3.90 1.64 11.70
N SER A 107 3.32 0.62 11.09
CA SER A 107 3.74 -0.77 11.24
C SER A 107 5.08 -1.08 10.55
N ASN A 108 5.63 -0.15 9.77
CA ASN A 108 6.74 -0.37 8.83
C ASN A 108 6.43 -1.47 7.79
N THR A 109 5.16 -1.69 7.48
CA THR A 109 4.76 -2.70 6.50
C THR A 109 3.98 -2.08 5.34
N MET A 110 3.99 -2.77 4.21
CA MET A 110 3.24 -2.40 3.02
C MET A 110 2.51 -3.61 2.45
N GLY A 111 1.33 -3.37 1.87
CA GLY A 111 0.59 -4.40 1.18
C GLY A 111 1.33 -4.90 -0.06
N GLN A 112 1.13 -6.15 -0.41
CA GLN A 112 1.71 -6.76 -1.61
C GLN A 112 0.64 -7.50 -2.38
N TYR A 113 0.72 -7.42 -3.71
CA TYR A 113 -0.15 -8.16 -4.60
C TYR A 113 0.63 -8.62 -5.84
N ASN A 114 0.37 -9.85 -6.30
CA ASN A 114 0.98 -10.40 -7.51
C ASN A 114 -0.13 -10.90 -8.45
N LEU A 115 -0.19 -10.30 -9.64
CA LEU A 115 -1.20 -10.62 -10.65
C LEU A 115 -1.07 -12.05 -11.18
N ILE A 116 0.16 -12.51 -11.44
CA ILE A 116 0.42 -13.83 -12.00
C ILE A 116 -0.01 -14.90 -10.98
N LYS A 117 0.42 -14.76 -9.73
CA LYS A 117 0.02 -15.62 -8.62
C LYS A 117 -1.51 -15.71 -8.45
N PHE A 118 -2.18 -14.55 -8.55
CA PHE A 118 -3.63 -14.48 -8.52
C PHE A 118 -4.28 -15.28 -9.66
N CYS A 119 -3.79 -15.13 -10.91
CA CYS A 119 -4.33 -15.82 -12.08
C CYS A 119 -4.12 -17.33 -12.05
N LEU A 120 -3.00 -17.79 -11.48
CA LEU A 120 -2.70 -19.22 -11.35
C LEU A 120 -3.51 -19.93 -10.26
N LYS A 121 -4.27 -19.17 -9.46
CA LYS A 121 -5.07 -19.68 -8.33
C LYS A 121 -4.28 -20.57 -7.36
N ASP A 122 -3.06 -20.17 -7.05
CA ASP A 122 -2.11 -21.00 -6.30
C ASP A 122 -2.52 -21.28 -4.82
N ARG A 123 -3.43 -20.49 -4.25
CA ARG A 123 -3.93 -20.62 -2.87
C ARG A 123 -5.30 -21.32 -2.80
N PRO A 124 -5.46 -22.41 -2.03
CA PRO A 124 -6.76 -23.06 -1.85
C PRO A 124 -7.74 -22.16 -1.07
N ALA A 125 -9.02 -22.17 -1.48
CA ALA A 125 -10.06 -21.44 -0.78
C ALA A 125 -10.40 -22.11 0.56
N LYS A 126 -10.12 -21.43 1.68
CA LYS A 126 -10.62 -21.83 3.00
C LYS A 126 -12.08 -21.37 3.14
N PHE A 127 -12.99 -22.27 3.54
CA PHE A 127 -14.42 -22.00 3.78
C PHE A 127 -15.27 -21.62 2.54
N SER A 128 -15.15 -22.36 1.43
CA SER A 128 -15.80 -22.03 0.15
C SER A 128 -17.33 -22.19 0.11
N THR A 129 -17.92 -23.14 0.86
CA THR A 129 -19.31 -23.57 0.60
C THR A 129 -20.38 -22.55 1.00
N VAL A 130 -20.18 -21.83 2.10
CA VAL A 130 -21.20 -20.91 2.66
C VAL A 130 -21.09 -19.51 2.05
N VAL A 131 -19.87 -19.05 1.78
CA VAL A 131 -19.61 -17.66 1.39
C VAL A 131 -19.79 -17.41 -0.11
N ASN A 132 -19.65 -18.45 -0.94
CA ASN A 132 -19.84 -18.36 -2.40
C ASN A 132 -21.28 -18.00 -2.82
N LYS A 133 -22.27 -18.06 -1.92
CA LYS A 133 -23.65 -17.64 -2.21
C LYS A 133 -23.81 -16.13 -2.34
N ILE A 134 -22.86 -15.34 -1.83
CA ILE A 134 -22.88 -13.87 -1.94
C ILE A 134 -21.74 -13.45 -2.87
N LYS A 135 -22.08 -13.24 -4.15
CA LYS A 135 -21.13 -12.95 -5.25
C LYS A 135 -20.19 -11.77 -4.97
N PHE A 136 -20.64 -10.74 -4.26
CA PHE A 136 -19.80 -9.60 -3.89
C PHE A 136 -18.76 -9.98 -2.83
N LEU A 137 -19.17 -10.69 -1.77
CA LEU A 137 -18.26 -11.15 -0.73
C LEU A 137 -17.22 -12.12 -1.28
N SER A 138 -17.61 -13.00 -2.21
CA SER A 138 -16.66 -13.97 -2.80
C SER A 138 -15.54 -13.27 -3.57
N VAL A 139 -15.84 -12.23 -4.35
CA VAL A 139 -14.82 -11.44 -5.09
C VAL A 139 -13.92 -10.68 -4.14
N LEU A 140 -14.49 -10.05 -3.11
CA LEU A 140 -13.72 -9.32 -2.11
C LEU A 140 -12.76 -10.26 -1.35
N LEU A 141 -13.28 -11.40 -0.88
CA LEU A 141 -12.48 -12.41 -0.16
C LEU A 141 -11.40 -13.04 -1.04
N GLU A 142 -11.67 -13.21 -2.33
CA GLU A 142 -10.66 -13.67 -3.27
C GLU A 142 -9.52 -12.65 -3.37
N LYS A 143 -9.81 -11.34 -3.53
CA LYS A 143 -8.77 -10.31 -3.48
C LYS A 143 -7.97 -10.35 -2.17
N TYR A 144 -8.63 -10.43 -1.02
CA TYR A 144 -7.94 -10.52 0.28
C TYR A 144 -7.13 -11.81 0.44
N ARG A 145 -7.49 -12.91 -0.21
CA ARG A 145 -6.74 -14.19 -0.16
C ARG A 145 -5.34 -14.08 -0.75
N TYR A 146 -5.17 -13.23 -1.76
CA TYR A 146 -3.89 -12.99 -2.44
C TYR A 146 -3.19 -11.71 -1.97
N LYS A 147 -3.77 -10.99 -1.01
CA LYS A 147 -3.08 -9.90 -0.32
C LYS A 147 -2.03 -10.50 0.60
N ASP A 148 -0.79 -10.07 0.41
CA ASP A 148 0.30 -10.29 1.35
C ASP A 148 0.71 -8.97 2.02
N THR A 149 1.61 -9.03 3.00
CA THR A 149 2.15 -7.87 3.69
C THR A 149 3.62 -8.12 3.95
N GLU A 150 4.46 -7.16 3.60
CA GLU A 150 5.91 -7.24 3.73
C GLU A 150 6.42 -6.04 4.51
N GLU A 151 7.50 -6.22 5.25
CA GLU A 151 8.19 -5.10 5.90
C GLU A 151 8.88 -4.23 4.85
N VAL A 152 8.84 -2.91 5.04
CA VAL A 152 9.56 -1.96 4.18
C VAL A 152 11.04 -1.97 4.59
N PRO A 153 11.94 -2.47 3.73
CA PRO A 153 13.36 -2.57 4.07
C PRO A 153 14.00 -1.18 4.20
N ASP A 154 14.97 -1.03 5.10
CA ASP A 154 15.64 0.27 5.30
C ASP A 154 16.37 0.75 4.04
N ALA A 155 16.96 -0.18 3.28
CA ALA A 155 17.60 0.13 2.01
C ALA A 155 16.63 0.72 0.97
N LEU A 156 15.34 0.32 0.99
CA LEU A 156 14.32 0.90 0.12
C LEU A 156 13.96 2.32 0.57
N LYS A 157 13.86 2.56 1.88
CA LYS A 157 13.62 3.90 2.44
C LYS A 157 14.78 4.85 2.11
N GLU A 158 16.01 4.37 2.25
CA GLU A 158 17.22 5.12 1.91
C GLU A 158 17.25 5.45 0.42
N LEU A 159 16.96 4.48 -0.46
CA LEU A 159 16.88 4.69 -1.90
C LEU A 159 15.88 5.80 -2.26
N MET A 160 14.69 5.77 -1.66
CA MET A 160 13.66 6.78 -1.89
C MET A 160 14.09 8.16 -1.36
N PHE A 161 14.72 8.22 -0.19
CA PHE A 161 15.23 9.46 0.38
C PHE A 161 16.34 10.08 -0.48
N VAL A 162 17.32 9.27 -0.89
CA VAL A 162 18.45 9.70 -1.72
C VAL A 162 17.96 10.19 -3.08
N GLU A 163 17.06 9.45 -3.72
CA GLU A 163 16.54 9.83 -5.03
C GLU A 163 15.75 11.14 -4.96
N LEU A 164 14.92 11.31 -3.93
CA LEU A 164 14.20 12.57 -3.71
C LEU A 164 15.17 13.74 -3.48
N LYS A 165 16.18 13.56 -2.64
CA LYS A 165 17.20 14.57 -2.34
C LYS A 165 18.00 14.95 -3.59
N LYS A 166 18.45 13.97 -4.38
CA LYS A 166 19.19 14.17 -5.63
C LYS A 166 18.40 15.04 -6.60
N ARG A 167 17.12 14.72 -6.80
CA ARG A 167 16.24 15.45 -7.72
C ARG A 167 15.96 16.88 -7.26
N LEU A 168 15.80 17.09 -5.95
CA LEU A 168 15.67 18.42 -5.37
C LEU A 168 16.91 19.27 -5.59
N THR A 169 18.11 18.69 -5.42
CA THR A 169 19.35 19.42 -5.66
C THR A 169 19.54 19.81 -7.13
N SER A 170 19.06 18.99 -8.08
CA SER A 170 19.12 19.32 -9.51
C SER A 170 18.06 20.34 -9.96
N ALA A 171 16.95 20.48 -9.23
CA ALA A 171 15.85 21.37 -9.62
C ALA A 171 16.12 22.86 -9.34
N SER A 172 17.18 23.21 -8.60
CA SER A 172 17.44 24.57 -8.08
C SER A 172 16.23 25.14 -7.30
N SER A 173 16.34 26.34 -6.73
CA SER A 173 15.27 26.99 -5.95
C SER A 173 14.02 27.38 -6.76
N ASP A 174 13.87 26.87 -8.00
CA ASP A 174 12.72 27.11 -8.87
C ASP A 174 11.53 26.20 -8.51
N VAL A 175 10.43 26.85 -8.13
CA VAL A 175 9.15 26.20 -7.83
C VAL A 175 8.59 25.48 -9.06
N ASN A 176 8.84 25.99 -10.27
CA ASN A 176 8.35 25.41 -11.51
C ASN A 176 9.06 24.09 -11.85
N ALA A 177 10.37 24.02 -11.60
CA ALA A 177 11.15 22.78 -11.72
C ALA A 177 10.67 21.70 -10.73
N CYS A 178 10.28 22.08 -9.50
CA CYS A 178 9.68 21.17 -8.53
C CYS A 178 8.31 20.64 -9.00
N LYS A 179 7.45 21.50 -9.57
CA LYS A 179 6.16 21.06 -10.14
C LYS A 179 6.34 20.12 -11.32
N GLN A 180 7.32 20.41 -12.18
CA GLN A 180 7.66 19.51 -13.27
C GLN A 180 8.13 18.15 -12.76
N PHE A 181 8.92 18.09 -11.68
CA PHE A 181 9.33 16.82 -11.08
C PHE A 181 8.12 15.98 -10.62
N VAL A 182 7.15 16.61 -9.98
CA VAL A 182 5.98 15.94 -9.39
C VAL A 182 5.04 15.35 -10.45
N SER A 183 5.02 15.91 -11.65
CA SER A 183 4.17 15.46 -12.76
C SER A 183 4.78 14.34 -13.60
N ARG A 184 6.04 14.00 -13.38
CA ARG A 184 6.73 12.91 -14.08
C ARG A 184 6.51 11.57 -13.38
N ARG A 185 6.40 10.50 -14.16
CA ARG A 185 5.94 9.17 -13.71
C ARG A 185 6.83 8.02 -14.21
N GLY A 186 8.08 8.33 -14.50
CA GLY A 186 9.15 7.44 -14.95
C GLY A 186 9.86 7.93 -16.20
N ASP A 187 9.30 8.95 -16.87
CA ASP A 187 9.84 9.53 -18.09
C ASP A 187 11.20 10.21 -17.86
N TRP A 188 11.44 10.85 -16.71
CA TRP A 188 12.75 11.42 -16.42
C TRP A 188 13.84 10.34 -16.36
N VAL A 189 13.58 9.24 -15.66
CA VAL A 189 14.52 8.12 -15.57
C VAL A 189 14.79 7.53 -16.96
N LEU A 190 13.76 7.37 -17.78
CA LEU A 190 13.90 6.87 -19.14
C LEU A 190 14.67 7.84 -20.05
N GLU A 191 14.54 9.16 -19.86
CA GLU A 191 15.32 10.18 -20.56
C GLU A 191 16.81 10.09 -20.18
N GLN A 192 17.11 10.04 -18.88
CA GLN A 192 18.50 9.96 -18.40
C GLN A 192 19.23 8.69 -18.86
N ALA A 193 18.49 7.59 -19.05
CA ALA A 193 19.04 6.33 -19.54
C ALA A 193 18.97 6.18 -21.06
N GLU A 194 18.60 7.23 -21.81
CA GLU A 194 18.41 7.21 -23.27
C GLU A 194 17.44 6.11 -23.74
N CYS A 195 16.51 5.70 -22.88
CA CYS A 195 15.55 4.63 -23.13
C CYS A 195 14.15 5.15 -23.46
N LEU A 196 13.91 6.47 -23.39
CA LEU A 196 12.60 7.06 -23.61
C LEU A 196 11.99 6.71 -24.97
N HIS A 197 12.79 6.70 -26.04
CA HIS A 197 12.30 6.37 -27.38
C HIS A 197 11.76 4.93 -27.49
N ASN A 198 12.34 3.97 -26.75
CA ASN A 198 11.94 2.56 -26.78
C ASN A 198 10.87 2.23 -25.75
N LEU A 199 10.95 2.81 -24.55
CA LEU A 199 10.12 2.42 -23.41
C LEU A 199 9.05 3.46 -23.06
N GLY A 200 9.13 4.68 -23.60
CA GLY A 200 8.22 5.78 -23.29
C GLY A 200 6.76 5.52 -23.64
N TRP A 201 6.47 4.59 -24.57
CA TRP A 201 5.10 4.17 -24.85
C TRP A 201 4.41 3.50 -23.65
N SER A 202 5.19 2.84 -22.78
CA SER A 202 4.68 2.13 -21.60
C SER A 202 4.39 3.04 -20.41
N ILE A 203 4.91 4.28 -20.46
CA ILE A 203 4.77 5.27 -19.38
C ILE A 203 4.07 6.53 -19.87
N ILE A 204 4.50 7.23 -20.92
CA ILE A 204 3.93 8.55 -21.26
C ILE A 204 2.60 8.42 -22.02
N LYS A 205 2.49 7.44 -22.92
CA LYS A 205 1.40 7.36 -23.90
C LYS A 205 0.18 6.58 -23.41
N VAL A 206 0.07 6.34 -22.11
CA VAL A 206 -0.98 5.49 -21.51
C VAL A 206 -1.59 6.16 -20.29
N GLU A 207 -2.68 5.63 -19.76
CA GLU A 207 -3.22 6.05 -18.46
C GLU A 207 -2.37 5.49 -17.31
N PHE A 208 -2.43 6.12 -16.13
CA PHE A 208 -1.52 5.82 -15.02
C PHE A 208 -1.67 4.38 -14.47
N ASP A 209 -2.91 3.95 -14.28
CA ASP A 209 -3.28 2.59 -13.91
C ASP A 209 -2.84 1.53 -14.94
N ARG A 210 -2.87 1.89 -16.25
CA ARG A 210 -2.32 1.05 -17.32
C ARG A 210 -0.80 0.88 -17.17
N SER A 211 -0.07 1.95 -16.85
CA SER A 211 1.37 1.87 -16.58
C SER A 211 1.68 0.93 -15.40
N ILE A 212 0.92 1.04 -14.30
CA ILE A 212 1.11 0.16 -13.12
C ILE A 212 0.97 -1.31 -13.52
N LEU A 213 -0.09 -1.68 -14.25
CA LEU A 213 -0.31 -3.07 -14.66
C LEU A 213 0.76 -3.56 -15.64
N LEU A 214 1.12 -2.75 -16.64
CA LEU A 214 2.16 -3.07 -17.62
C LEU A 214 3.50 -3.35 -16.95
N TRP A 215 3.98 -2.38 -16.17
CA TRP A 215 5.26 -2.47 -15.48
C TRP A 215 5.25 -3.57 -14.43
N HIS A 216 4.12 -3.82 -13.75
CA HIS A 216 4.02 -4.88 -12.76
C HIS A 216 4.30 -6.25 -13.37
N ILE A 217 3.57 -6.59 -14.43
CA ILE A 217 3.73 -7.86 -15.14
C ILE A 217 5.13 -7.93 -15.74
N ALA A 218 5.60 -6.87 -16.40
CA ALA A 218 6.94 -6.86 -17.00
C ALA A 218 8.06 -7.08 -15.96
N THR A 219 7.95 -6.47 -14.78
CA THR A 219 8.90 -6.63 -13.67
C THR A 219 8.94 -8.09 -13.18
N GLU A 220 7.79 -8.74 -13.02
CA GLU A 220 7.74 -10.15 -12.61
C GLU A 220 8.32 -11.07 -13.70
N LEU A 221 8.03 -10.80 -14.98
CA LEU A 221 8.58 -11.57 -16.10
C LEU A 221 10.12 -11.41 -16.19
N CYS A 222 10.65 -10.19 -16.09
CA CYS A 222 12.09 -9.94 -16.07
C CYS A 222 12.78 -10.65 -14.89
N TYR A 223 12.15 -10.68 -13.71
CA TYR A 223 12.67 -11.39 -12.55
C TYR A 223 12.84 -12.89 -12.82
N TYR A 224 11.79 -13.54 -13.32
CA TYR A 224 11.84 -14.98 -13.63
C TYR A 224 12.78 -15.30 -14.80
N TRP A 225 12.90 -14.39 -15.77
CA TRP A 225 13.89 -14.50 -16.86
C TRP A 225 15.33 -14.50 -16.34
N ASP A 226 15.69 -13.59 -15.44
CA ASP A 226 17.05 -13.52 -14.91
C ASP A 226 17.36 -14.65 -13.94
N ARG A 227 16.38 -15.10 -13.14
CA ARG A 227 16.53 -16.26 -12.25
C ARG A 227 16.85 -17.55 -13.02
N ASN A 228 16.54 -17.61 -14.31
CA ASN A 228 16.90 -18.72 -15.20
C ASN A 228 18.35 -18.70 -15.70
N LYS A 229 19.00 -17.54 -15.70
CA LYS A 229 20.40 -17.42 -16.06
C LYS A 229 21.21 -18.04 -14.91
N LYS A 230 21.70 -19.27 -15.10
CA LYS A 230 22.45 -20.09 -14.11
C LYS A 230 23.69 -19.40 -13.50
N SER A 231 24.05 -18.18 -13.91
CA SER A 231 25.30 -17.50 -13.61
C SER A 231 25.24 -16.36 -12.57
N ARG A 232 24.08 -16.03 -11.96
CA ARG A 232 23.99 -14.93 -10.98
C ARG A 232 23.05 -15.25 -9.80
N PRO A 233 23.54 -15.77 -8.67
CA PRO A 233 22.67 -16.17 -7.55
C PRO A 233 22.44 -15.09 -6.49
N VAL A 234 22.97 -13.87 -6.64
CA VAL A 234 22.68 -12.79 -5.69
C VAL A 234 21.59 -11.91 -6.28
N GLU A 235 20.36 -12.06 -5.76
CA GLU A 235 19.26 -11.12 -6.04
C GLU A 235 19.73 -9.71 -5.63
N GLY A 236 20.06 -8.90 -6.63
CA GLY A 236 20.57 -7.54 -6.39
C GLY A 236 19.52 -6.69 -5.68
N LEU A 237 19.98 -5.76 -4.84
CA LEU A 237 19.13 -4.86 -4.06
C LEU A 237 18.05 -4.18 -4.93
N ASN A 238 18.44 -3.67 -6.10
CA ASN A 238 17.54 -3.04 -7.06
C ASN A 238 16.45 -4.00 -7.58
N CYS A 239 16.80 -5.27 -7.84
CA CYS A 239 15.82 -6.27 -8.26
C CYS A 239 14.76 -6.50 -7.18
N MET A 240 15.18 -6.61 -5.91
CA MET A 240 14.26 -6.79 -4.79
C MET A 240 13.39 -5.55 -4.56
N SER A 241 13.99 -4.35 -4.56
CA SER A 241 13.28 -3.08 -4.45
C SER A 241 12.25 -2.88 -5.56
N SER A 242 12.62 -3.17 -6.82
CA SER A 242 11.71 -3.12 -7.97
C SER A 242 10.48 -4.00 -7.78
N ARG A 243 10.66 -5.24 -7.31
CA ARG A 243 9.56 -6.18 -7.09
C ARG A 243 8.65 -5.74 -5.95
N LEU A 244 9.24 -5.30 -4.83
CA LEU A 244 8.50 -4.80 -3.68
C LEU A 244 7.63 -3.59 -4.05
N LEU A 245 8.20 -2.62 -4.78
CA LEU A 245 7.48 -1.45 -5.26
C LEU A 245 6.40 -1.82 -6.28
N SER A 246 6.74 -2.66 -7.27
CA SER A 246 5.81 -3.18 -8.27
C SER A 246 4.55 -3.80 -7.66
N ARG A 247 4.76 -4.72 -6.71
CA ARG A 247 3.69 -5.44 -6.01
C ARG A 247 2.90 -4.52 -5.06
N TYR A 248 3.57 -3.53 -4.47
CA TYR A 248 2.91 -2.51 -3.65
C TYR A 248 2.02 -1.58 -4.49
N MET A 249 2.49 -1.12 -5.65
CA MET A 249 1.70 -0.29 -6.55
C MET A 249 0.48 -1.04 -7.09
N LEU A 250 0.62 -2.34 -7.39
CA LEU A 250 -0.54 -3.18 -7.73
C LEU A 250 -1.50 -3.35 -6.53
N TYR A 251 -0.97 -3.54 -5.32
CA TYR A 251 -1.80 -3.57 -4.10
C TYR A 251 -2.63 -2.29 -3.96
N LEU A 252 -2.02 -1.12 -4.12
CA LEU A 252 -2.72 0.16 -4.08
C LEU A 252 -3.83 0.22 -5.13
N LEU A 253 -3.54 -0.19 -6.37
CA LEU A 253 -4.52 -0.20 -7.46
C LEU A 253 -5.77 -1.03 -7.15
N LEU A 254 -5.64 -2.11 -6.38
CA LEU A 254 -6.72 -3.06 -6.13
C LEU A 254 -7.44 -2.83 -4.80
N MET A 255 -6.69 -2.46 -3.77
CA MET A 255 -7.15 -2.40 -2.38
C MET A 255 -7.33 -0.97 -1.87
N CYS A 256 -6.56 -0.02 -2.42
CA CYS A 256 -6.62 1.40 -2.07
C CYS A 256 -6.74 2.30 -3.33
N PRO A 257 -7.65 2.01 -4.28
CA PRO A 257 -7.71 2.73 -5.56
C PRO A 257 -8.00 4.22 -5.39
N PHE A 258 -8.65 4.62 -4.30
CA PHE A 258 -8.91 6.02 -3.93
C PHE A 258 -7.64 6.81 -3.64
N MET A 259 -6.50 6.16 -3.38
CA MET A 259 -5.21 6.82 -3.20
C MET A 259 -4.44 7.02 -4.50
N LEU A 260 -4.99 6.60 -5.64
CA LEU A 260 -4.35 6.73 -6.94
C LEU A 260 -5.16 7.69 -7.83
N PRO A 261 -4.54 8.28 -8.86
CA PRO A 261 -5.25 9.00 -9.91
C PRO A 261 -6.42 8.19 -10.48
N ASN A 262 -7.53 8.88 -10.74
CA ASN A 262 -8.73 8.27 -11.32
C ASN A 262 -8.40 7.56 -12.65
N GLY A 263 -8.97 6.37 -12.83
CA GLY A 263 -8.78 5.55 -14.02
C GLY A 263 -9.67 4.33 -14.00
N ILE A 264 -9.52 3.46 -15.00
CA ILE A 264 -10.29 2.22 -15.16
C ILE A 264 -9.51 0.98 -14.70
N GLY A 265 -8.66 1.15 -13.68
CA GLY A 265 -7.63 0.17 -13.32
C GLY A 265 -8.20 -1.18 -12.88
N GLN A 266 -9.35 -1.16 -12.22
CA GLN A 266 -10.06 -2.38 -11.84
C GLN A 266 -10.59 -3.14 -13.06
N ILE A 267 -11.09 -2.45 -14.08
CA ILE A 267 -11.58 -3.05 -15.33
C ILE A 267 -10.39 -3.64 -16.08
N ARG A 268 -9.29 -2.88 -16.25
CA ARG A 268 -8.06 -3.38 -16.88
C ARG A 268 -7.49 -4.59 -16.16
N PHE A 269 -7.48 -4.57 -14.83
CA PHE A 269 -7.04 -5.71 -14.04
C PHE A 269 -7.91 -6.94 -14.29
N GLN A 270 -9.24 -6.79 -14.32
CA GLN A 270 -10.16 -7.89 -14.59
C GLN A 270 -9.96 -8.48 -15.99
N ASP A 271 -9.89 -7.63 -17.03
CA ASP A 271 -9.65 -8.04 -18.41
C ASP A 271 -8.29 -8.75 -18.55
N THR A 272 -7.26 -8.22 -17.89
CA THR A 272 -5.91 -8.81 -17.89
C THR A 272 -5.89 -10.16 -17.18
N CYS A 273 -6.60 -10.30 -16.05
CA CYS A 273 -6.72 -11.57 -15.35
C CYS A 273 -7.51 -12.60 -16.17
N ALA A 274 -8.58 -12.17 -16.85
CA ALA A 274 -9.37 -13.05 -17.71
C ALA A 274 -8.49 -13.59 -18.86
N GLU A 275 -7.74 -12.71 -19.53
CA GLU A 275 -6.82 -13.10 -20.60
C GLU A 275 -5.69 -14.01 -20.10
N ALA A 276 -5.10 -13.71 -18.95
CA ALA A 276 -4.06 -14.55 -18.35
C ALA A 276 -4.62 -15.93 -17.96
N THR A 277 -5.80 -15.98 -17.35
CA THR A 277 -6.46 -17.23 -16.95
C THR A 277 -6.77 -18.09 -18.18
N GLU A 278 -7.31 -17.49 -19.25
CA GLU A 278 -7.55 -18.18 -20.52
C GLU A 278 -6.23 -18.72 -21.10
N PHE A 279 -5.18 -17.89 -21.14
CA PHE A 279 -3.86 -18.27 -21.63
C PHE A 279 -3.28 -19.47 -20.86
N PHE A 280 -3.39 -19.48 -19.53
CA PHE A 280 -2.88 -20.55 -18.68
C PHE A 280 -3.74 -21.82 -18.73
N SER A 281 -5.07 -21.69 -18.87
CA SER A 281 -5.99 -22.86 -18.88
C SER A 281 -5.70 -23.87 -19.99
N ALA A 282 -5.15 -23.40 -21.11
CA ALA A 282 -4.80 -24.23 -22.27
C ALA A 282 -3.40 -24.87 -22.20
N ARG A 283 -2.64 -24.62 -21.12
CA ARG A 283 -1.21 -24.97 -21.05
C ARG A 283 -0.89 -25.74 -19.77
N LYS A 284 0.12 -26.59 -19.83
CA LYS A 284 0.68 -27.26 -18.66
C LYS A 284 1.85 -26.45 -18.13
N TYR A 285 1.86 -26.20 -16.83
CA TYR A 285 2.94 -25.56 -16.09
C TYR A 285 2.96 -26.13 -14.68
N LYS A 286 4.14 -26.16 -14.04
CA LYS A 286 4.34 -26.70 -12.69
C LYS A 286 4.30 -25.63 -11.62
N ASP A 287 4.80 -24.44 -11.94
CA ASP A 287 4.97 -23.34 -11.00
C ASP A 287 4.84 -21.97 -11.68
N GLU A 288 4.92 -20.90 -10.88
CA GLU A 288 4.87 -19.51 -11.36
C GLU A 288 5.97 -19.22 -12.39
N LYS A 289 7.12 -19.88 -12.25
CA LYS A 289 8.29 -19.66 -13.09
C LYS A 289 8.04 -20.17 -14.51
N GLU A 290 7.57 -21.40 -14.66
CA GLU A 290 7.22 -21.98 -15.96
C GLU A 290 6.08 -21.20 -16.62
N ALA A 291 5.11 -20.70 -15.84
CA ALA A 291 4.06 -19.82 -16.33
C ALA A 291 4.62 -18.50 -16.91
N CYS A 292 5.61 -17.88 -16.26
CA CYS A 292 6.27 -16.68 -16.77
C CYS A 292 7.10 -16.96 -18.03
N GLU A 293 7.76 -18.10 -18.10
CA GLU A 293 8.49 -18.54 -19.30
C GLU A 293 7.54 -18.69 -20.51
N LEU A 294 6.37 -19.30 -20.30
CA LEU A 294 5.35 -19.43 -21.33
C LEU A 294 4.87 -18.07 -21.84
N LEU A 295 4.67 -17.08 -20.96
CA LEU A 295 4.28 -15.72 -21.33
C LEU A 295 5.39 -15.02 -22.15
N LEU A 296 6.65 -15.16 -21.74
CA LEU A 296 7.79 -14.58 -22.45
C LEU A 296 8.00 -15.21 -23.84
N GLY A 297 7.60 -16.47 -24.02
CA GLY A 297 7.68 -17.18 -25.29
C GLY A 297 6.63 -16.77 -26.34
N VAL A 298 5.60 -15.98 -25.97
CA VAL A 298 4.54 -15.56 -26.90
C VAL A 298 5.09 -14.54 -27.91
N SER A 299 4.77 -14.66 -29.21
CA SER A 299 5.13 -13.61 -30.19
C SER A 299 4.41 -12.30 -29.84
N THR A 300 5.17 -11.21 -29.86
CA THR A 300 4.72 -9.85 -29.52
C THR A 300 4.75 -8.92 -30.74
N ASP A 301 4.84 -9.52 -31.94
CA ASP A 301 5.00 -8.79 -33.22
C ASP A 301 3.66 -8.24 -33.72
N ILE A 302 2.54 -8.84 -33.27
CA ILE A 302 1.18 -8.46 -33.61
C ILE A 302 0.58 -7.68 -32.44
N SER A 303 -0.02 -6.51 -32.71
CA SER A 303 -0.69 -5.72 -31.68
C SER A 303 -1.90 -6.50 -31.13
N PRO A 304 -2.10 -6.56 -29.81
CA PRO A 304 -3.30 -7.18 -29.23
C PRO A 304 -4.61 -6.57 -29.75
N THR A 305 -4.55 -5.29 -30.13
CA THR A 305 -5.67 -4.54 -30.72
C THR A 305 -6.12 -5.12 -32.05
N ASP A 306 -5.19 -5.66 -32.84
CA ASP A 306 -5.47 -6.25 -34.15
C ASP A 306 -6.14 -7.63 -34.03
N VAL A 307 -5.96 -8.29 -32.88
CA VAL A 307 -6.45 -9.65 -32.62
C VAL A 307 -7.78 -9.64 -31.83
N LYS A 308 -7.93 -8.74 -30.85
CA LYS A 308 -9.08 -8.74 -29.91
C LYS A 308 -9.99 -7.51 -30.02
N GLY A 309 -9.66 -6.53 -30.85
CA GLY A 309 -10.42 -5.30 -31.03
C GLY A 309 -10.40 -4.39 -29.79
N HIS A 310 -11.11 -3.25 -29.86
CA HIS A 310 -11.07 -2.20 -28.84
C HIS A 310 -11.82 -2.51 -27.53
N ILE A 311 -12.51 -3.65 -27.44
CA ILE A 311 -13.40 -4.02 -26.33
C ILE A 311 -12.59 -4.51 -25.12
N CYS A 312 -11.57 -5.34 -25.33
CA CYS A 312 -10.71 -5.83 -24.25
C CYS A 312 -9.69 -4.74 -23.86
N LYS A 313 -9.61 -4.40 -22.58
CA LYS A 313 -8.63 -3.44 -22.03
C LYS A 313 -7.43 -4.13 -21.37
N SER A 314 -7.23 -5.41 -21.65
CA SER A 314 -6.11 -6.17 -21.13
C SER A 314 -4.77 -5.57 -21.56
N VAL A 315 -3.77 -5.73 -20.70
CA VAL A 315 -2.40 -5.27 -20.95
C VAL A 315 -1.39 -6.43 -21.00
N LEU A 316 -1.85 -7.69 -20.96
CA LEU A 316 -0.97 -8.85 -20.75
C LEU A 316 0.14 -8.95 -21.79
N PHE A 317 -0.21 -8.90 -23.08
CA PHE A 317 0.76 -9.05 -24.16
C PHE A 317 1.60 -7.79 -24.39
N ASP A 318 1.03 -6.61 -24.17
CA ASP A 318 1.81 -5.37 -24.12
C ASP A 318 2.87 -5.45 -23.00
N ALA A 319 2.54 -6.01 -21.84
CA ALA A 319 3.50 -6.21 -20.76
C ALA A 319 4.57 -7.25 -21.12
N CYS A 320 4.22 -8.30 -21.86
CA CYS A 320 5.20 -9.26 -22.39
C CYS A 320 6.18 -8.57 -23.36
N LYS A 321 5.68 -7.67 -24.22
CA LYS A 321 6.52 -6.84 -25.10
C LYS A 321 7.46 -5.95 -24.28
N LEU A 322 6.94 -5.24 -23.28
CA LEU A 322 7.74 -4.41 -22.38
C LEU A 322 8.84 -5.22 -21.67
N ALA A 323 8.52 -6.43 -21.19
CA ALA A 323 9.50 -7.32 -20.54
C ALA A 323 10.64 -7.71 -21.49
N LYS A 324 10.32 -8.01 -22.75
CA LYS A 324 11.32 -8.31 -23.78
C LYS A 324 12.17 -7.08 -24.09
N ASP A 325 11.56 -5.92 -24.25
CA ASP A 325 12.28 -4.66 -24.50
C ASP A 325 13.26 -4.35 -23.36
N LEU A 326 12.85 -4.56 -22.10
CA LEU A 326 13.71 -4.42 -20.91
C LEU A 326 14.85 -5.45 -20.90
N ASN A 327 14.57 -6.72 -21.21
CA ASN A 327 15.61 -7.76 -21.26
C ASN A 327 16.61 -7.52 -22.41
N ASN A 328 16.15 -6.98 -23.54
CA ASN A 328 16.98 -6.60 -24.68
C ASN A 328 17.89 -5.39 -24.37
N LEU A 329 17.68 -4.67 -23.27
CA LEU A 329 18.64 -3.65 -22.85
C LEU A 329 20.00 -4.27 -22.52
N GLU A 330 20.04 -5.46 -21.91
CA GLU A 330 21.30 -6.15 -21.56
C GLU A 330 22.16 -6.51 -22.78
N THR A 331 21.59 -6.56 -23.98
CA THR A 331 22.36 -6.84 -25.20
C THR A 331 23.01 -5.57 -25.77
N LYS A 332 22.65 -4.38 -25.28
CA LYS A 332 23.22 -3.11 -25.71
C LYS A 332 24.58 -2.85 -25.06
N VAL A 333 25.47 -2.17 -25.78
CA VAL A 333 26.79 -1.79 -25.26
C VAL A 333 26.63 -0.92 -24.00
N GLY A 334 27.38 -1.27 -22.96
CA GLY A 334 27.36 -0.53 -21.69
C GLY A 334 26.19 -0.89 -20.77
N TRP A 335 25.32 -1.82 -21.13
CA TRP A 335 24.25 -2.34 -20.27
C TRP A 335 24.62 -3.69 -19.66
N ASP A 336 24.13 -3.92 -18.46
CA ASP A 336 24.15 -5.22 -17.79
C ASP A 336 22.87 -5.39 -16.97
N GLY A 337 22.69 -6.59 -16.39
CA GLY A 337 21.55 -6.85 -15.52
C GLY A 337 21.44 -5.88 -14.33
N TRP A 338 22.57 -5.36 -13.81
CA TRP A 338 22.53 -4.40 -12.70
C TRP A 338 21.93 -3.08 -13.15
N LYS A 339 22.39 -2.50 -14.28
CA LYS A 339 21.83 -1.27 -14.87
C LYS A 339 20.37 -1.43 -15.28
N LYS A 340 19.98 -2.61 -15.79
CA LYS A 340 18.58 -2.91 -16.09
C LYS A 340 17.72 -2.80 -14.84
N TRP A 341 18.10 -3.47 -13.75
CA TRP A 341 17.36 -3.43 -12.49
C TRP A 341 17.42 -2.06 -11.82
N ASP A 342 18.54 -1.34 -11.95
CA ASP A 342 18.66 0.05 -11.53
C ASP A 342 17.63 0.94 -12.22
N LEU A 343 17.53 0.84 -13.55
CA LEU A 343 16.50 1.54 -14.34
C LEU A 343 15.08 1.22 -13.84
N ILE A 344 14.74 -0.07 -13.75
CA ILE A 344 13.40 -0.52 -13.34
C ILE A 344 13.07 0.01 -11.93
N THR A 345 14.04 0.00 -11.01
CA THR A 345 13.84 0.47 -9.63
C THR A 345 13.52 1.96 -9.60
N HIS A 346 14.31 2.76 -10.31
CA HIS A 346 14.11 4.21 -10.35
C HIS A 346 12.82 4.61 -11.06
N VAL A 347 12.39 3.86 -12.09
CA VAL A 347 11.06 4.04 -12.70
C VAL A 347 9.95 3.81 -11.66
N TRP A 348 10.03 2.73 -10.88
CA TRP A 348 9.03 2.44 -9.84
C TRP A 348 8.99 3.50 -8.73
N VAL A 349 10.16 4.03 -8.34
CA VAL A 349 10.24 5.14 -7.37
C VAL A 349 9.54 6.38 -7.91
N GLU A 350 9.71 6.70 -9.18
CA GLU A 350 9.05 7.84 -9.80
C GLU A 350 7.53 7.64 -9.94
N ILE A 351 7.08 6.43 -10.28
CA ILE A 351 5.66 6.05 -10.26
C ILE A 351 5.08 6.22 -8.85
N LEU A 352 5.84 5.84 -7.81
CA LEU A 352 5.43 5.98 -6.41
C LEU A 352 5.33 7.45 -5.99
N PHE A 353 6.31 8.28 -6.36
CA PHE A 353 6.29 9.72 -6.09
C PHE A 353 5.13 10.42 -6.80
N TYR A 354 4.88 10.06 -8.05
CA TYR A 354 3.73 10.54 -8.81
C TYR A 354 2.40 10.17 -8.14
N ALA A 355 2.24 8.92 -7.72
CA ALA A 355 1.04 8.51 -6.98
C ALA A 355 0.88 9.27 -5.66
N ALA A 356 1.97 9.48 -4.93
CA ALA A 356 1.95 10.17 -3.64
C ALA A 356 1.52 11.63 -3.81
N SER A 357 1.96 12.31 -4.86
CA SER A 357 1.61 13.71 -5.09
C SER A 357 0.20 13.92 -5.65
N HIS A 358 -0.32 12.96 -6.41
CA HIS A 358 -1.64 13.05 -7.04
C HIS A 358 -2.77 12.43 -6.20
N CYS A 359 -2.44 11.81 -5.06
CA CYS A 359 -3.41 11.41 -4.05
C CYS A 359 -3.95 12.66 -3.32
N GLN A 360 -5.24 12.66 -2.99
CA GLN A 360 -5.82 13.78 -2.24
C GLN A 360 -5.28 13.79 -0.80
N TRP A 361 -4.99 14.97 -0.26
CA TRP A 361 -4.54 15.11 1.13
C TRP A 361 -5.54 14.52 2.13
N THR A 362 -6.85 14.52 1.81
CA THR A 362 -7.90 13.91 2.62
C THR A 362 -7.74 12.40 2.73
N ASP A 363 -7.34 11.74 1.65
CA ASP A 363 -7.14 10.28 1.61
C ASP A 363 -5.86 9.91 2.36
N HIS A 364 -4.80 10.71 2.24
CA HIS A 364 -3.60 10.58 3.09
C HIS A 364 -3.94 10.72 4.58
N ALA A 365 -4.71 11.75 4.95
CA ALA A 365 -5.16 11.95 6.32
C ALA A 365 -6.00 10.78 6.84
N GLN A 366 -6.86 10.21 5.99
CA GLN A 366 -7.64 9.01 6.34
C GLN A 366 -6.74 7.79 6.57
N GLN A 367 -5.66 7.62 5.80
CA GLN A 367 -4.72 6.51 6.02
C GLN A 367 -3.89 6.66 7.28
N LEU A 368 -3.48 7.87 7.66
CA LEU A 368 -2.78 8.12 8.92
C LEU A 368 -3.59 7.62 10.13
N ARG A 369 -4.92 7.73 10.07
CA ARG A 369 -5.82 7.19 11.12
C ARG A 369 -5.82 5.67 11.21
N ARG A 370 -5.40 4.97 10.15
CA ARG A 370 -5.39 3.51 10.05
C ARG A 370 -4.00 2.89 10.23
N GLY A 371 -3.02 3.68 10.69
CA GLY A 371 -1.64 3.25 10.87
C GLY A 371 -0.70 3.65 9.73
N GLY A 372 -1.18 4.42 8.76
CA GLY A 372 -0.39 4.98 7.66
C GLY A 372 0.02 3.96 6.60
N GLU A 373 -0.24 4.28 5.34
CA GLU A 373 0.30 3.53 4.19
C GLU A 373 1.69 4.08 3.82
N LEU A 374 2.55 3.26 3.19
CA LEU A 374 3.88 3.72 2.72
C LEU A 374 3.75 4.96 1.84
N LEU A 375 2.75 4.98 0.95
CA LEU A 375 2.46 6.11 0.05
C LEU A 375 2.25 7.42 0.81
N THR A 376 1.65 7.35 1.99
CA THR A 376 1.41 8.52 2.84
C THR A 376 2.70 9.02 3.50
N HIS A 377 3.60 8.11 3.87
CA HIS A 377 4.92 8.49 4.39
C HIS A 377 5.79 9.14 3.31
N VAL A 378 5.68 8.65 2.07
CA VAL A 378 6.31 9.29 0.90
C VAL A 378 5.77 10.69 0.69
N TRP A 379 4.44 10.87 0.70
CA TRP A 379 3.83 12.18 0.59
C TRP A 379 4.28 13.14 1.70
N LEU A 380 4.34 12.66 2.96
CA LEU A 380 4.86 13.46 4.08
C LEU A 380 6.34 13.84 3.90
N LEU A 381 7.16 12.92 3.38
CA LEU A 381 8.56 13.21 3.06
C LEU A 381 8.66 14.27 1.97
N MET A 382 7.88 14.16 0.90
CA MET A 382 7.82 15.17 -0.17
C MET A 382 7.32 16.52 0.36
N ALA A 383 6.33 16.52 1.26
CA ALA A 383 5.83 17.73 1.92
C ALA A 383 6.89 18.39 2.81
N HIS A 384 7.68 17.60 3.54
CA HIS A 384 8.79 18.09 4.35
C HIS A 384 9.84 18.83 3.49
N PHE A 385 10.07 18.37 2.27
CA PHE A 385 10.92 19.06 1.29
C PHE A 385 10.23 20.21 0.53
N GLY A 386 8.92 20.42 0.72
CA GLY A 386 8.15 21.53 0.14
C GLY A 386 7.63 21.29 -1.29
N ILE A 387 7.48 20.03 -1.70
CA ILE A 387 7.19 19.64 -3.10
C ILE A 387 5.72 19.28 -3.36
N THR A 388 4.83 19.35 -2.37
CA THR A 388 3.43 18.97 -2.56
C THR A 388 2.59 20.15 -3.05
N GLU A 389 1.95 20.02 -4.22
CA GLU A 389 1.09 21.06 -4.80
C GLU A 389 0.00 21.54 -3.82
N GLN A 390 -0.61 20.61 -3.10
CA GLN A 390 -1.66 20.86 -2.11
C GLN A 390 -1.20 21.66 -0.88
N VAL A 391 0.09 21.66 -0.56
CA VAL A 391 0.65 22.45 0.55
C VAL A 391 1.04 23.85 0.09
N GLN A 392 1.29 24.05 -1.21
CA GLN A 392 1.68 25.34 -1.76
C GLN A 392 0.51 26.33 -1.90
N GLU A 393 -0.74 25.85 -1.95
CA GLU A 393 -1.93 26.73 -2.01
C GLU A 393 -2.37 27.27 -0.63
N GLY A 394 -1.85 26.72 0.47
CA GLY A 394 -2.26 27.07 1.83
C GLY A 394 -1.11 27.18 2.84
N HIS A 395 -0.50 28.36 2.93
CA HIS A 395 0.41 28.82 4.00
C HIS A 395 1.87 28.32 4.05
N ALA A 396 2.68 29.14 4.72
CA ALA A 396 4.14 29.24 4.68
C ALA A 396 4.93 27.93 4.88
N ARG A 397 6.06 27.85 4.16
CA ARG A 397 7.09 26.80 4.24
C ARG A 397 7.55 26.58 5.70
N ALA A 398 7.09 25.51 6.35
CA ALA A 398 7.75 24.99 7.54
C ALA A 398 8.82 23.96 7.12
N ARG A 399 10.05 24.42 6.88
CA ARG A 399 11.21 23.53 6.81
C ARG A 399 11.60 23.15 8.23
N LEU A 400 11.40 21.89 8.61
CA LEU A 400 12.07 21.33 9.78
C LEU A 400 13.52 21.05 9.39
N ILE A 401 14.45 21.84 9.91
CA ILE A 401 15.88 21.55 9.78
C ILE A 401 16.17 20.43 10.77
N ILE A 402 16.52 19.25 10.27
CA ILE A 402 17.11 18.18 11.07
C ILE A 402 18.61 18.32 10.86
N GLU A 403 19.32 18.77 11.89
CA GLU A 403 20.79 18.78 11.95
C GLU A 403 21.36 17.36 12.04
#